data_AF-A0A0A2BN99-F1
#
_entry.id   AF-A0A0A2BN99-F1
#
_cell.length_a   1.000
_cell.length_b   1.000
_cell.length_c   1.000
_cell.angle_alpha   90.00
_cell.angle_beta   90.00
_cell.angle_gamma   90.00
#
_symmetry.space_group_name_H-M   'P 1'
#
loop_
_entity.id
_entity.type
_entity.pdbx_description
1 polymer ?
#
loop_
_entity_poly.entity_id
_entity_poly.type
_entity_poly.pdbx_seq_one_letter_code
_entity_poly.pdbx_strand_id
1 'polypeptide(L)' 'MRSKVDCLRICNSGPILLIWPEGIWYQNVSPSRIEVIIKSHIIEGIPIKEWIFKETPLKFPITRLMNNSC' A
#
# COMPACT_ATOMS: atom_id res chain seq x y z
N MET A 1 -10.65 -12.47 13.80
CA MET A 1 -10.16 -12.86 12.46
C MET A 1 -8.76 -12.28 12.29
N ARG A 2 -7.68 -13.08 12.37
CA ARG A 2 -6.30 -12.61 12.24
C ARG A 2 -5.79 -13.01 10.86
N SER A 3 -5.56 -12.03 9.99
CA SER A 3 -4.87 -12.26 8.71
C SER A 3 -3.49 -12.87 9.00
N LYS A 4 -3.21 -14.04 8.42
CA LYS A 4 -1.91 -14.71 8.50
C LYS A 4 -1.05 -14.13 7.39
N VAL A 5 -0.10 -13.28 7.76
CA VAL A 5 0.89 -12.72 6.82
C VAL A 5 2.22 -13.44 7.02
N ASP A 6 2.87 -13.83 5.92
CA ASP A 6 4.25 -14.32 5.95
C ASP A 6 5.22 -13.21 6.35
N CYS A 7 6.41 -13.59 6.84
CA CYS A 7 7.39 -12.63 7.34
C CYS A 7 7.79 -11.64 6.24
N LEU A 8 7.42 -10.38 6.42
CA LEU A 8 7.73 -9.28 5.51
C LEU A 8 9.22 -8.85 5.57
N ARG A 9 10.05 -9.49 6.42
CA ARG A 9 11.50 -9.23 6.61
C ARG A 9 11.85 -7.77 6.98
N ILE A 10 10.87 -7.04 7.52
CA ILE A 10 10.90 -5.62 7.91
C ILE A 10 10.94 -5.45 9.44
N CYS A 11 11.38 -6.46 10.19
CA CYS A 11 11.25 -6.48 11.66
C CYS A 11 11.89 -5.25 12.34
N ASN A 12 12.95 -4.68 11.75
CA ASN A 12 13.62 -3.48 12.26
C ASN A 12 12.90 -2.14 11.95
N SER A 13 11.88 -2.17 11.10
CA SER A 13 11.16 -0.98 10.60
C SER A 13 9.65 -1.03 10.88
N GLY A 14 9.18 -1.99 11.69
CA GLY A 14 7.78 -2.04 12.10
C GLY A 14 7.39 -0.80 12.92
N PRO A 15 6.10 -0.43 13.01
CA PRO A 15 4.93 -0.95 12.30
C PRO A 15 4.81 -0.43 10.86
N ILE A 16 4.39 -1.31 9.94
CA ILE A 16 4.23 -1.04 8.51
C ILE A 16 2.75 -1.08 8.11
N LEU A 17 2.33 -0.14 7.26
CA LEU A 17 1.00 -0.09 6.64
C LEU A 17 1.15 -0.15 5.11
N LEU A 18 0.42 -1.06 4.46
CA LEU A 18 0.39 -1.22 3.02
C LEU A 18 -0.99 -0.87 2.49
N ILE A 19 -1.07 -0.01 1.46
CA ILE A 19 -2.30 0.36 0.77
C ILE A 19 -2.28 -0.19 -0.66
N TRP A 20 -3.37 -0.87 -1.04
CA TRP A 20 -3.63 -1.38 -2.39
C TRP A 20 -4.76 -0.57 -3.04
N PRO A 21 -4.79 -0.40 -4.38
CA PRO A 21 -3.94 -1.02 -5.42
C PRO A 21 -2.58 -0.33 -5.70
N GLU A 22 -2.33 0.83 -5.11
CA GLU A 22 -1.16 1.69 -5.34
C GLU A 22 0.14 1.02 -4.90
N GLY A 23 0.05 0.10 -3.94
CA GLY A 23 1.20 -0.62 -3.40
C GLY A 23 2.12 0.27 -2.57
N ILE A 24 1.56 1.25 -1.86
CA ILE A 24 2.31 2.21 -1.07
C ILE A 24 2.54 1.65 0.34
N TRP A 25 3.80 1.67 0.78
CA TRP A 25 4.24 1.19 2.10
C TRP A 25 4.60 2.38 2.99
N TYR A 26 3.92 2.51 4.12
CA TYR A 26 4.24 3.44 5.20
C TYR A 26 4.99 2.73 6.31
N GLN A 27 6.00 3.39 6.88
CA GLN A 27 6.77 2.90 8.03
C GLN A 27 6.59 3.75 9.28
N ASN A 28 6.93 3.18 10.45
CA ASN A 28 6.84 3.86 11.74
C ASN A 28 5.46 4.49 11.97
N VAL A 29 4.42 3.70 11.71
CA VAL A 29 3.02 4.13 11.74
C VAL A 29 2.49 4.15 13.18
N SER A 30 2.09 5.31 13.67
CA SER A 30 1.40 5.46 14.96
C SER A 30 -0.12 5.61 14.75
N PRO A 31 -0.97 5.38 15.76
CA PRO A 31 -2.43 5.59 15.65
C PRO A 31 -2.79 6.96 15.08
N SER A 32 -2.11 8.01 15.53
CA SER A 32 -2.30 9.37 15.02
C SER A 32 -1.94 9.52 13.53
N ARG A 33 -0.88 8.83 13.06
CA ARG A 33 -0.51 8.83 11.65
C ARG A 33 -1.52 8.06 10.80
N ILE A 34 -2.09 6.97 11.33
CA ILE A 34 -3.12 6.19 10.62
C ILE A 34 -4.32 7.06 10.29
N GLU A 35 -4.81 7.85 11.23
CA GLU A 35 -5.97 8.73 10.99
C GLU A 35 -5.72 9.73 9.85
N VAL A 36 -4.50 10.30 9.80
CA VAL A 36 -4.10 11.24 8.74
C VAL A 36 -3.94 10.52 7.41
N ILE A 37 -3.30 9.33 7.40
CA ILE A 37 -3.15 8.51 6.19
C ILE A 37 -4.52 8.13 5.63
N ILE A 38 -5.46 7.71 6.47
CA ILE A 38 -6.81 7.35 6.01
C ILE A 38 -7.51 8.56 5.39
N LYS A 39 -7.50 9.72 6.06
CA LYS A 39 -8.16 10.92 5.52
C LYS A 39 -7.54 11.37 4.20
N SER A 40 -6.22 11.55 4.15
CA SER A 40 -5.59 12.10 2.95
C SER A 40 -5.47 11.06 1.82
N HIS A 41 -5.00 9.86 2.13
CA HIS A 41 -4.77 8.84 1.10
C HIS A 41 -6.08 8.17 0.66
N ILE A 42 -6.91 7.71 1.59
CA ILE A 42 -8.09 6.89 1.25
C ILE A 42 -9.30 7.75 0.91
N ILE A 43 -9.54 8.84 1.66
CA ILE A 43 -10.72 9.69 1.42
C ILE A 43 -10.43 10.71 0.31
N GLU A 44 -9.28 11.40 0.35
CA GLU A 44 -8.95 12.44 -0.65
C GLU A 44 -8.19 11.89 -1.87
N GLY A 45 -7.64 10.67 -1.81
CA GLY A 45 -6.84 10.09 -2.89
C GLY A 45 -5.42 10.66 -3.00
N ILE A 46 -4.93 11.36 -1.96
CA ILE A 46 -3.64 12.06 -1.97
C ILE A 46 -2.66 11.34 -1.05
N PRO A 47 -1.67 10.62 -1.60
CA PRO A 47 -0.66 9.95 -0.78
C PRO A 47 0.35 10.93 -0.18
N ILE A 48 0.61 10.79 1.12
CA ILE A 48 1.57 11.60 1.87
C ILE A 48 2.99 11.11 1.58
N LYS A 49 3.66 11.72 0.59
CA LYS A 49 4.96 11.25 0.05
C LYS A 49 6.06 11.20 1.09
N GLU A 50 6.03 12.10 2.07
CA GLU A 50 7.04 12.21 3.13
C GLU A 50 7.07 10.97 4.04
N TRP A 51 5.96 10.23 4.09
CA TRP A 51 5.83 9.05 4.96
C TRP A 51 5.99 7.74 4.18
N ILE A 52 6.11 7.79 2.86
CA ILE A 52 6.28 6.62 2.01
C ILE A 52 7.69 6.07 2.19
N PHE A 53 7.77 4.82 2.64
CA PHE A 53 9.01 4.06 2.73
C PHE A 53 9.35 3.37 1.41
N LYS A 54 8.34 2.80 0.76
CA LYS A 54 8.49 2.02 -0.46
C LYS A 54 7.21 2.03 -1.28
N GLU A 55 7.34 1.91 -2.59
CA GLU A 55 6.24 1.68 -3.50
C GLU A 55 6.44 0.33 -4.20
N THR A 56 5.37 -0.44 -4.34
CA THR A 56 5.34 -1.73 -5.03
C THR A 56 3.98 -1.88 -5.72
N PRO A 57 3.73 -1.07 -6.76
CA PRO A 57 2.43 -1.03 -7.41
C PRO A 57 2.08 -2.39 -8.03
N LEU A 58 0.81 -2.80 -7.94
CA LEU A 58 0.33 -3.95 -8.70
C LEU A 58 0.37 -3.60 -10.17
N LYS A 59 1.32 -4.20 -10.89
CA LYS A 59 1.28 -4.24 -12.35
C LYS A 59 0.24 -5.27 -12.75
N PHE A 60 -1.00 -4.83 -12.92
CA PHE A 60 -2.00 -5.68 -13.56
C PHE A 60 -1.71 -5.72 -15.07
N PRO A 61 -1.48 -6.89 -15.68
CA PRO A 61 -1.39 -7.00 -17.14
C PRO A 61 -2.81 -6.94 -17.73
N ILE A 62 -3.46 -5.79 -17.65
CA ILE A 62 -4.80 -5.59 -18.27
C ILE A 62 -4.70 -5.62 -19.80
N THR A 63 -3.49 -5.46 -20.36
CA THR A 63 -3.24 -5.41 -21.80
C THR A 63 -3.36 -6.74 -22.55
N ARG A 64 -3.59 -7.89 -21.87
CA ARG A 64 -3.70 -9.19 -22.56
C ARG A 64 -5.13 -9.65 -22.85
N LEU A 65 -6.17 -8.99 -22.32
CA LEU A 65 -7.56 -9.44 -22.52
C LEU A 65 -8.33 -8.74 -23.65
N MET A 66 -7.74 -7.80 -24.40
CA MET A 66 -8.43 -7.11 -25.51
C MET A 66 -7.91 -7.45 -26.92
N ASN A 67 -7.01 -8.44 -27.07
CA ASN A 67 -6.42 -8.79 -28.37
C ASN A 67 -6.59 -10.27 -28.76
N ASN A 68 -7.69 -10.92 -28.41
CA ASN A 68 -8.04 -12.24 -28.98
C ASN A 68 -9.44 -12.23 -29.59
N SER A 69 -9.68 -11.25 -30.46
CA SER A 69 -10.64 -11.40 -31.55
C SER A 69 -9.90 -12.05 -32.72
N CYS A 70 -9.79 -13.37 -32.70
CA CYS A 70 -9.55 -14.18 -33.89
C CYS A 70 -10.40 -15.43 -33.80
#